data_AF-A0A2V7NFL0-F1
#
_entry.id   AF-A0A2V7NFL0-F1
#
_cell.length_a   1.000
_cell.length_b   1.000
_cell.length_c   1.000
_cell.angle_alpha   90.00
_cell.angle_beta   90.00
_cell.angle_gamma   90.00
#
_symmetry.space_group_name_H-M   'P 1'
#
loop_
_entity.id
_entity.type
_entity.pdbx_description
1 polymer ?
#
loop_
_entity_poly.entity_id
_entity_poly.type
_entity_poly.pdbx_seq_one_letter_code
_entity_poly.pdbx_strand_id
1 'polypeptide(L)'
;MRAEARSVSPARGAVLIVPAALEIPPAAVQAIVSYLQAGATVILESGAGFAAGREFRVHRVELRDYLRVRVEAPVQLWSAHTSSQGIPYVDYSWPHSAKVRDFSRVVPLGPQAGDVIAWVDGLPVALKRHGGRGTLVFLGSPLGPALWAGDAEARRWLFDCLGEAGGCAEPAIS
;
A
#
# COMPACT_ATOMS: atom_id res chain seq x y z
N MET A 1 -27.04 -11.54 -2.92
CA MET A 1 -26.42 -12.15 -4.11
C MET A 1 -24.91 -12.14 -3.87
N ARG A 2 -24.30 -13.30 -3.55
CA ARG A 2 -22.84 -13.40 -3.36
C ARG A 2 -22.21 -13.50 -4.74
N ALA A 3 -21.44 -12.49 -5.13
CA ALA A 3 -20.56 -12.63 -6.28
C ALA A 3 -19.49 -13.66 -5.91
N GLU A 4 -19.56 -14.85 -6.47
CA GLU A 4 -18.43 -15.77 -6.44
C GLU A 4 -17.28 -15.13 -7.23
N ALA A 5 -16.23 -14.73 -6.52
CA ALA A 5 -14.99 -14.34 -7.14
C ALA A 5 -14.42 -15.58 -7.83
N ARG A 6 -14.59 -15.69 -9.15
CA ARG A 6 -13.88 -16.69 -9.95
C ARG A 6 -12.39 -16.55 -9.66
N SER A 7 -11.77 -17.63 -9.18
CA SER A 7 -10.33 -17.71 -8.96
C SER A 7 -9.61 -17.60 -10.30
N VAL A 8 -9.24 -16.39 -10.68
CA VAL A 8 -8.32 -16.14 -11.78
C VAL A 8 -6.91 -16.31 -11.23
N SER A 9 -6.20 -17.34 -11.69
CA SER A 9 -4.75 -17.43 -11.45
C SER A 9 -4.07 -16.32 -12.26
N PRO A 10 -3.43 -15.34 -11.61
CA PRO A 10 -2.82 -14.25 -12.35
C PRO A 10 -1.58 -14.73 -13.09
N ALA A 11 -1.32 -14.10 -14.25
CA ALA A 11 -0.08 -14.31 -14.97
C ALA A 11 1.13 -13.86 -14.15
N ARG A 12 2.30 -14.43 -14.44
CA ARG A 12 3.56 -13.98 -13.83
C ARG A 12 3.80 -12.51 -14.20
N GLY A 13 4.13 -11.67 -13.20
CA GLY A 13 4.29 -10.23 -13.38
C GLY A 13 2.99 -9.41 -13.40
N ALA A 14 1.84 -10.03 -13.10
CA ALA A 14 0.60 -9.29 -12.88
C ALA A 14 0.70 -8.35 -11.68
N VAL A 15 -0.13 -7.30 -11.67
CA VAL A 15 -0.30 -6.41 -10.52
C VAL A 15 -1.75 -6.42 -10.07
N LEU A 16 -1.96 -6.55 -8.76
CA LEU A 16 -3.25 -6.30 -8.11
C LEU A 16 -3.17 -5.02 -7.31
N ILE A 17 -4.04 -4.05 -7.60
CA ILE A 17 -4.20 -2.84 -6.80
C ILE A 17 -5.47 -2.99 -5.98
N VAL A 18 -5.35 -2.81 -4.66
CA VAL A 18 -6.46 -2.77 -3.71
C VAL A 18 -6.54 -1.33 -3.17
N PRO A 19 -7.33 -0.46 -3.83
CA PRO A 19 -7.35 0.96 -3.52
C PRO A 19 -8.17 1.25 -2.26
N ALA A 20 -7.67 2.18 -1.43
CA ALA A 20 -8.31 2.72 -0.24
C ALA A 20 -9.14 1.71 0.59
N ALA A 21 -8.58 0.54 0.91
CA ALA A 21 -9.28 -0.51 1.63
C ALA A 21 -9.65 -0.07 3.06
N LEU A 22 -10.94 0.07 3.34
CA LEU A 22 -11.47 0.32 4.68
C LEU A 22 -11.57 -0.97 5.51
N GLU A 23 -11.90 -2.07 4.84
CA GLU A 23 -12.05 -3.41 5.40
C GLU A 23 -11.40 -4.41 4.42
N ILE A 24 -10.87 -5.52 4.93
CA ILE A 24 -10.27 -6.56 4.09
C ILE A 24 -10.97 -7.88 4.41
N PRO A 25 -12.18 -8.11 3.83
CA PRO A 25 -12.93 -9.31 4.14
C PRO A 25 -12.13 -10.58 3.76
N PRO A 26 -12.42 -11.74 4.39
CA PRO A 26 -11.63 -12.96 4.17
C PRO A 26 -11.47 -13.37 2.70
N ALA A 27 -12.47 -13.14 1.85
CA ALA A 27 -12.37 -13.41 0.42
C ALA A 27 -11.34 -12.51 -0.30
N ALA A 28 -11.23 -11.24 0.11
CA ALA A 28 -10.23 -10.32 -0.42
C ALA A 28 -8.82 -10.70 0.06
N VAL A 29 -8.69 -11.11 1.33
CA VAL A 29 -7.44 -11.67 1.85
C VAL A 29 -7.00 -12.88 1.02
N GLN A 30 -7.90 -13.82 0.76
CA GLN A 30 -7.61 -15.01 -0.04
C GLN A 30 -7.15 -14.65 -1.45
N ALA A 31 -7.78 -13.67 -2.09
CA ALA A 31 -7.36 -13.17 -3.39
C ALA A 31 -5.95 -12.55 -3.33
N ILE A 32 -5.69 -11.65 -2.38
CA ILE A 32 -4.37 -11.02 -2.17
C ILE A 32 -3.27 -12.08 -2.00
N VAL A 33 -3.50 -13.05 -1.11
CA VAL A 33 -2.56 -14.14 -0.86
C VAL A 33 -2.35 -14.97 -2.13
N SER A 34 -3.39 -15.27 -2.89
CA SER A 34 -3.29 -16.04 -4.13
C SER A 34 -2.45 -15.32 -5.19
N TYR A 35 -2.60 -14.00 -5.32
CA TYR A 35 -1.77 -13.17 -6.21
C TYR A 35 -0.31 -13.17 -5.79
N LEU A 36 -0.04 -12.96 -4.50
CA LEU A 36 1.31 -13.02 -3.94
C LEU A 36 1.97 -14.40 -4.16
N GLN A 37 1.21 -15.48 -3.96
CA GLN A 37 1.72 -16.83 -4.22
C GLN A 37 2.01 -17.06 -5.70
N ALA A 38 1.19 -16.52 -6.61
CA ALA A 38 1.40 -16.62 -8.05
C ALA A 38 2.63 -15.82 -8.56
N GLY A 39 3.22 -14.96 -7.73
CA GLY A 39 4.36 -14.12 -8.12
C GLY A 39 3.96 -12.73 -8.61
N ALA A 40 2.74 -12.29 -8.32
CA ALA A 40 2.26 -10.95 -8.65
C ALA A 40 2.74 -9.91 -7.62
N THR A 41 2.77 -8.65 -8.03
CA THR A 41 2.87 -7.52 -7.11
C THR A 41 1.48 -7.15 -6.63
N VAL A 42 1.30 -6.95 -5.32
CA VAL A 42 0.06 -6.42 -4.74
C VAL A 42 0.35 -5.07 -4.12
N ILE A 43 -0.34 -4.03 -4.60
CA ILE A 43 -0.35 -2.69 -3.99
C ILE A 43 -1.63 -2.58 -3.17
N LEU A 44 -1.50 -2.58 -1.84
CA LEU A 44 -2.60 -2.43 -0.90
C LEU A 44 -2.56 -1.05 -0.27
N GLU A 45 -3.53 -0.22 -0.60
CA GLU A 45 -3.73 1.09 0.03
C GLU A 45 -4.70 0.95 1.21
N SER A 46 -4.31 1.42 2.40
CA SER A 46 -5.19 1.45 3.56
C SER A 46 -6.04 2.73 3.55
N GLY A 47 -7.35 2.57 3.39
CA GLY A 47 -8.33 3.63 3.67
C GLY A 47 -8.66 3.73 5.16
N ALA A 48 -8.13 2.85 6.01
CA ALA A 48 -8.53 2.72 7.41
C ALA A 48 -8.21 3.95 8.26
N GLY A 49 -7.42 4.91 7.75
CA GLY A 49 -7.24 6.22 8.37
C GLY A 49 -8.55 6.99 8.57
N PHE A 50 -9.58 6.68 7.77
CA PHE A 50 -10.92 7.28 7.83
C PHE A 50 -11.96 6.39 8.53
N ALA A 51 -11.57 5.19 8.96
CA ALA A 51 -12.48 4.26 9.61
C ALA A 51 -12.74 4.68 11.08
N ALA A 52 -13.94 4.36 11.58
CA ALA A 52 -14.26 4.53 12.99
C ALA A 52 -13.49 3.51 13.87
N GLY A 53 -13.42 3.77 15.18
CA GLY A 53 -12.47 3.08 16.05
C GLY A 53 -12.61 1.56 16.10
N ARG A 54 -13.82 1.00 15.92
CA ARG A 54 -14.04 -0.45 15.90
C ARG A 54 -13.57 -1.06 14.58
N GLU A 55 -13.94 -0.42 13.48
CA GLU A 55 -13.62 -0.77 12.11
C GLU A 55 -12.10 -0.73 11.90
N PHE A 56 -11.44 0.32 12.39
CA PHE A 56 -9.98 0.42 12.37
C PHE A 56 -9.30 -0.72 13.14
N ARG A 57 -9.82 -1.10 14.32
CA ARG A 57 -9.27 -2.22 15.09
C ARG A 57 -9.39 -3.54 14.35
N VAL A 58 -10.53 -3.77 13.67
CA VAL A 58 -10.72 -4.97 12.83
C VAL A 58 -9.72 -4.95 11.67
N HIS A 59 -9.61 -3.84 10.94
CA HIS A 59 -8.64 -3.70 9.85
C HIS A 59 -7.19 -3.95 10.30
N ARG A 60 -6.80 -3.42 11.46
CA ARG A 60 -5.47 -3.65 12.05
C ARG A 60 -5.22 -5.13 12.35
N VAL A 61 -6.23 -5.84 12.84
CA VAL A 61 -6.15 -7.29 13.10
C VAL A 61 -6.03 -8.07 11.79
N GLU A 62 -6.83 -7.74 10.78
CA GLU A 62 -6.78 -8.39 9.46
C GLU A 62 -5.41 -8.21 8.78
N LEU A 63 -4.89 -6.98 8.77
CA LEU A 63 -3.55 -6.68 8.26
C LEU A 63 -2.49 -7.50 8.99
N ARG A 64 -2.54 -7.57 10.32
CA ARG A 64 -1.56 -8.29 11.13
C ARG A 64 -1.62 -9.80 10.91
N ASP A 65 -2.81 -10.39 10.99
CA ASP A 65 -2.96 -11.84 11.07
C ASP A 65 -2.83 -12.49 9.70
N TYR A 66 -3.37 -11.86 8.66
CA TYR A 66 -3.39 -12.43 7.33
C TYR A 66 -2.29 -11.91 6.43
N LEU A 67 -2.04 -10.61 6.53
CA LEU A 67 -1.08 -9.93 5.68
C LEU A 67 0.16 -9.54 6.44
N ARG A 68 0.39 -9.98 7.69
CA ARG A 68 1.57 -9.66 8.52
C ARG A 68 2.01 -8.19 8.52
N VAL A 69 1.12 -7.25 8.22
CA VAL A 69 1.40 -5.81 8.24
C VAL A 69 0.95 -5.29 9.60
N ARG A 70 1.87 -4.67 10.34
CA ARG A 70 1.55 -4.00 11.61
C ARG A 70 1.42 -2.51 11.35
N VAL A 71 0.34 -1.92 11.84
CA VAL A 71 0.10 -0.47 11.74
C VAL A 71 -0.17 0.10 13.11
N GLU A 72 0.04 1.41 13.27
CA GLU A 72 -0.34 2.21 14.43
C GLU A 72 -1.61 3.02 14.18
N ALA A 73 -2.09 3.73 15.19
CA ALA A 73 -3.30 4.53 15.11
C ALA A 73 -3.19 5.62 14.00
N PRO A 74 -4.30 5.95 13.32
CA PRO A 74 -4.27 6.96 12.28
C PRO A 74 -3.86 8.33 12.80
N VAL A 75 -3.04 9.04 12.02
CA VAL A 75 -2.60 10.40 12.31
C VAL A 75 -3.24 11.36 11.32
N GLN A 76 -3.82 12.45 11.82
CA GLN A 76 -4.36 13.54 11.00
C GLN A 76 -3.25 14.55 10.73
N LEU A 77 -2.87 14.72 9.46
CA LEU A 77 -1.76 15.61 9.07
C LEU A 77 -2.15 17.08 9.16
N TRP A 78 -3.38 17.39 8.73
CA TRP A 78 -3.95 18.74 8.76
C TRP A 78 -4.80 18.91 10.03
N SER A 79 -4.15 19.05 11.19
CA SER A 79 -4.83 19.56 12.39
C SER A 79 -4.73 21.09 12.39
N ALA A 80 -5.71 21.80 12.98
CA ALA A 80 -5.73 23.28 13.01
C ALA A 80 -4.49 23.93 13.69
N HIS A 81 -3.60 23.13 14.29
CA HIS A 81 -2.41 23.57 15.01
C HIS A 81 -1.09 23.34 14.23
N THR A 82 -1.10 22.69 13.06
CA THR A 82 0.10 22.40 12.24
C THR A 82 0.36 23.41 11.11
N SER A 83 -0.26 24.59 11.14
CA SER A 83 0.00 25.66 10.15
C SER A 83 1.44 26.18 10.13
N SER A 84 2.28 25.80 11.10
CA SER A 84 3.71 26.11 11.15
C SER A 84 4.64 25.04 10.54
N GLN A 85 4.14 23.86 10.17
CA GLN A 85 4.97 22.72 9.68
C GLN A 85 4.93 22.53 8.15
N GLY A 86 4.18 23.35 7.41
CA GLY A 86 4.12 23.28 5.94
C GLY A 86 3.09 22.28 5.39
N ILE A 87 3.02 22.21 4.07
CA ILE A 87 2.15 21.26 3.35
C ILE A 87 2.73 19.86 3.54
N PRO A 88 1.97 18.86 4.02
CA PRO A 88 2.51 17.52 4.22
C PRO A 88 2.72 16.79 2.89
N TYR A 89 3.86 16.12 2.79
CA TYR A 89 4.25 15.27 1.67
C TYR A 89 4.60 13.89 2.18
N VAL A 90 4.30 12.89 1.36
CA VAL A 90 4.84 11.54 1.48
C VAL A 90 6.14 11.50 0.67
N ASP A 91 7.24 11.28 1.37
CA ASP A 91 8.56 11.05 0.79
C ASP A 91 8.73 9.56 0.49
N TYR A 92 8.69 9.17 -0.78
CA TYR A 92 8.97 7.81 -1.23
C TYR A 92 10.46 7.63 -1.53
N SER A 93 10.99 6.42 -1.31
CA SER A 93 12.35 6.01 -1.68
C SER A 93 12.42 4.89 -2.72
N TRP A 94 11.31 4.20 -2.97
CA TRP A 94 11.20 3.12 -3.94
C TRP A 94 9.86 3.29 -4.70
N PRO A 95 9.79 2.98 -6.02
CA PRO A 95 10.84 2.44 -6.89
C PRO A 95 11.91 3.48 -7.27
N HIS A 96 11.57 4.76 -7.12
CA HIS A 96 12.50 5.89 -7.14
C HIS A 96 12.09 6.88 -6.06
N SER A 97 12.92 7.89 -5.81
CA SER A 97 12.56 8.95 -4.88
C SER A 97 11.50 9.86 -5.48
N ALA A 98 10.36 10.00 -4.80
CA ALA A 98 9.25 10.84 -5.22
C ALA A 98 8.64 11.57 -4.01
N LYS A 99 8.13 12.78 -4.22
CA LYS A 99 7.41 13.55 -3.20
C LYS A 99 5.96 13.72 -3.65
N VAL A 100 5.04 13.05 -2.97
CA VAL A 100 3.61 13.15 -3.29
C VAL A 100 2.89 13.90 -2.18
N ARG A 101 2.11 14.91 -2.55
CA ARG A 101 1.36 15.70 -1.56
C ARG A 101 0.25 14.86 -0.93
N ASP A 102 0.12 14.91 0.39
CA ASP A 102 -1.01 14.32 1.10
C ASP A 102 -1.96 15.40 1.65
N PHE A 103 -3.25 15.11 1.65
CA PHE A 103 -4.31 16.05 2.03
C PHE A 103 -5.11 15.57 3.24
N SER A 104 -4.65 14.54 3.95
CA SER A 104 -5.56 13.71 4.74
C SER A 104 -4.96 13.08 6.01
N ARG A 105 -5.31 11.81 6.27
CA ARG A 105 -4.92 11.01 7.43
C ARG A 105 -4.05 9.87 6.94
N VAL A 106 -2.95 9.62 7.64
CA VAL A 106 -2.06 8.49 7.37
C VAL A 106 -2.31 7.38 8.38
N VAL A 107 -2.01 6.15 7.97
CA VAL A 107 -1.93 4.97 8.83
C VAL A 107 -0.45 4.59 8.97
N PRO A 108 0.25 5.00 10.05
CA PRO A 108 1.67 4.70 10.19
C PRO A 108 1.93 3.20 10.38
N LEU A 109 3.13 2.78 10.02
CA LEU A 109 3.62 1.43 10.28
C LEU A 109 4.00 1.26 11.76
N GLY A 110 3.65 0.11 12.32
CA GLY A 110 4.20 -0.35 13.60
C GLY A 110 5.53 -1.10 13.41
N PRO A 111 6.26 -1.42 14.50
CA PRO A 111 7.52 -2.15 14.44
C PRO A 111 7.38 -3.52 13.76
N GLN A 112 8.09 -3.71 12.64
CA GLN A 112 8.05 -4.93 11.84
C GLN A 112 9.25 -5.05 10.90
N ALA A 113 9.41 -6.23 10.30
CA ALA A 113 10.36 -6.48 9.22
C ALA A 113 9.78 -6.09 7.85
N GLY A 114 10.65 -5.70 6.93
CA GLY A 114 10.33 -5.23 5.58
C GLY A 114 11.05 -3.93 5.27
N ASP A 115 11.09 -3.57 3.99
CA ASP A 115 11.72 -2.33 3.55
C ASP A 115 10.70 -1.20 3.73
N VAL A 116 10.98 -0.24 4.61
CA VAL A 116 10.17 0.98 4.67
C VAL A 116 10.50 1.81 3.44
N ILE A 117 9.48 2.18 2.67
CA ILE A 117 9.65 2.84 1.38
C ILE A 117 9.01 4.23 1.32
N ALA A 118 8.31 4.65 2.37
CA ALA A 118 7.78 6.01 2.43
C ALA A 118 7.59 6.55 3.85
N TRP A 119 7.74 7.87 3.99
CA TRP A 119 7.62 8.59 5.25
C TRP A 119 6.80 9.88 5.10
N VAL A 120 6.18 10.30 6.20
CA VAL A 120 5.62 11.66 6.37
C VAL A 120 6.17 12.22 7.67
N ASP A 121 6.93 13.30 7.63
CA ASP A 121 7.56 13.92 8.80
C ASP A 121 8.32 12.92 9.69
N GLY A 122 9.03 11.97 9.06
CA GLY A 122 9.76 10.88 9.73
C GLY A 122 8.90 9.71 10.21
N LEU A 123 7.57 9.79 10.13
CA LEU A 123 6.67 8.68 10.41
C LEU A 123 6.66 7.70 9.23
N PRO A 124 6.97 6.41 9.43
CA PRO A 124 6.94 5.43 8.35
C PRO A 124 5.49 5.13 7.96
N VAL A 125 5.14 5.26 6.68
CA VAL A 125 3.76 5.10 6.19
C VAL A 125 3.62 4.07 5.06
N ALA A 126 4.71 3.56 4.50
CA ALA A 126 4.64 2.52 3.48
C ALA A 126 5.78 1.52 3.62
N LEU A 127 5.49 0.26 3.28
CA LEU A 127 6.50 -0.79 3.21
C LEU A 127 6.39 -1.60 1.92
N LYS A 128 7.52 -2.17 1.53
CA LYS A 128 7.64 -3.20 0.52
C LYS A 128 8.25 -4.44 1.15
N ARG A 129 7.79 -5.62 0.75
CA ARG A 129 8.43 -6.87 1.10
C ARG A 129 8.00 -8.01 0.18
N HIS A 130 8.75 -9.10 0.23
CA HIS A 130 8.36 -10.34 -0.41
C HIS A 130 7.20 -11.02 0.34
N GLY A 131 6.29 -11.63 -0.41
CA GLY A 131 5.21 -12.46 0.10
C GLY A 131 4.92 -13.59 -0.89
N GLY A 132 5.07 -14.84 -0.46
CA GLY A 132 5.04 -15.97 -1.39
C GLY A 132 6.16 -15.85 -2.43
N ARG A 133 5.79 -15.85 -3.73
CA ARG A 133 6.72 -15.62 -4.85
C ARG A 133 6.67 -14.18 -5.36
N GLY A 134 5.80 -13.34 -4.79
CA GLY A 134 5.50 -11.99 -5.25
C GLY A 134 5.93 -10.92 -4.26
N THR A 135 5.46 -9.70 -4.50
CA THR A 135 5.79 -8.51 -3.70
C THR A 135 4.53 -7.90 -3.14
N LEU A 136 4.51 -7.64 -1.83
CA LEU A 136 3.50 -6.81 -1.19
C LEU A 136 4.07 -5.40 -1.03
N VAL A 137 3.34 -4.41 -1.54
CA VAL A 137 3.53 -2.98 -1.29
C VAL A 137 2.32 -2.51 -0.49
N PHE A 138 2.53 -2.09 0.75
CA PHE A 138 1.47 -1.53 1.59
C PHE A 138 1.64 -0.03 1.69
N LEU A 139 0.57 0.72 1.45
CA LEU A 139 0.50 2.17 1.53
C LEU A 139 -0.49 2.59 2.62
N GLY A 140 0.02 3.18 3.71
CA GLY A 140 -0.77 3.81 4.76
C GLY A 140 -1.27 5.22 4.40
N SER A 141 -0.82 5.75 3.25
CA SER A 141 -1.32 6.94 2.57
C SER A 141 -1.84 6.52 1.20
N PRO A 142 -3.16 6.54 0.94
CA PRO A 142 -3.69 6.25 -0.39
C PRO A 142 -3.21 7.24 -1.44
N LEU A 143 -2.78 6.77 -2.62
CA LEU A 143 -2.38 7.64 -3.73
C LEU A 143 -3.57 8.21 -4.50
N GLY A 144 -4.75 7.59 -4.36
CA GLY A 144 -5.97 7.93 -5.08
C GLY A 144 -6.26 9.44 -5.17
N PRO A 145 -6.24 10.23 -4.08
CA PRO A 145 -6.47 11.68 -4.13
C PRO A 145 -5.44 12.43 -4.97
N ALA A 146 -4.15 12.09 -4.88
CA ALA A 146 -3.09 12.72 -5.68
C ALA A 146 -3.24 12.36 -7.17
N LEU A 147 -3.55 11.09 -7.47
CA LEU A 147 -3.84 10.63 -8.83
C LEU A 147 -5.04 11.36 -9.43
N TRP A 148 -6.11 11.54 -8.64
CA TRP A 148 -7.31 12.28 -9.04
C TRP A 148 -7.00 13.77 -9.31
N ALA A 149 -6.12 14.37 -8.50
CA ALA A 149 -5.66 15.75 -8.69
C ALA A 149 -4.71 15.92 -9.87
N GLY A 150 -4.33 14.85 -10.57
CA GLY A 150 -3.41 14.90 -11.71
C GLY A 150 -1.95 15.06 -11.32
N ASP A 151 -1.57 14.68 -10.10
CA ASP A 151 -0.19 14.75 -9.62
C ASP A 151 0.73 13.87 -10.49
N ALA A 152 1.70 14.51 -11.14
CA ALA A 152 2.61 13.85 -12.09
C ALA A 152 3.56 12.86 -11.39
N GLU A 153 4.02 13.18 -10.19
CA GLU A 153 4.90 12.34 -9.39
C GLU A 153 4.14 11.09 -8.92
N ALA A 154 2.92 11.24 -8.42
CA ALA A 154 2.08 10.10 -8.02
C ALA A 154 1.81 9.14 -9.19
N ARG A 155 1.53 9.69 -10.39
CA ARG A 155 1.31 8.89 -11.61
C ARG A 155 2.58 8.15 -12.01
N ARG A 156 3.71 8.84 -12.09
CA ARG A 156 5.00 8.25 -12.46
C ARG A 156 5.40 7.16 -11.47
N TRP A 157 5.29 7.43 -10.18
CA TRP A 157 5.60 6.47 -9.12
C TRP A 157 4.77 5.20 -9.25
N LEU A 158 3.46 5.33 -9.48
CA LEU A 158 2.59 4.17 -9.69
C LEU A 158 3.00 3.39 -10.95
N PHE A 159 3.22 4.06 -12.09
CA PHE A 159 3.62 3.37 -13.32
C PHE A 159 4.96 2.64 -13.20
N ASP A 160 5.93 3.22 -12.49
CA ASP A 160 7.22 2.57 -12.25
C ASP A 160 7.06 1.34 -11.33
N CYS A 161 6.16 1.39 -10.34
CA CYS A 161 5.81 0.20 -9.56
C CYS A 161 5.23 -0.93 -10.43
N LEU A 162 4.45 -0.56 -11.45
CA LEU A 162 3.90 -1.52 -12.41
C LEU A 162 5.00 -2.07 -13.35
N GLY A 163 5.97 -1.24 -13.72
CA GLY A 163 7.13 -1.64 -14.55
C GLY A 163 8.06 -2.63 -13.85
N GLU A 164 8.37 -2.39 -12.57
CA GLU A 164 9.19 -3.29 -11.74
C GLU A 164 8.52 -4.67 -11.54
N ALA A 165 7.19 -4.72 -11.56
CA ALA A 165 6.46 -5.98 -11.49
C ALA A 165 6.58 -6.83 -12.78
N GLY A 166 6.90 -6.20 -13.91
CA GLY A 166 7.10 -6.85 -15.21
C GLY A 166 8.54 -7.28 -15.51
N GLY A 167 9.49 -7.05 -14.58
CA GLY A 167 10.91 -7.34 -14.76
C GLY A 167 11.19 -8.83 -15.03
N CYS A 168 11.61 -9.12 -16.26
CA CYS A 168 12.04 -10.43 -16.74
C CYS A 168 13.26 -10.90 -15.94
N ALA A 169 13.26 -12.17 -15.51
CA ALA A 169 14.49 -12.81 -15.04
C ALA A 169 15.55 -12.71 -16.15
N GLU A 170 16.71 -12.14 -15.84
CA GLU A 170 17.88 -12.30 -16.71
C GLU A 170 18.15 -13.80 -16.86
N PRO A 171 18.32 -14.32 -18.08
CA PRO A 171 18.76 -15.70 -18.26
C PRO A 171 20.18 -15.80 -17.69
N ALA A 172 20.38 -16.71 -16.73
CA ALA A 172 21.70 -17.11 -16.30
C ALA A 172 22.46 -17.65 -17.53
N ILE A 173 23.48 -16.91 -17.94
CA ILE A 173 24.41 -17.36 -18.97
C ILE A 173 25.21 -18.50 -18.33
N SER A 174 25.08 -19.70 -18.91
CA SER A 174 25.81 -20.91 -18.52
C SER A 174 27.28 -20.84 -18.93
#